data_AF-A0A7T7VRJ0-F1
#
_entry.id   AF-A0A7T7VRJ0-F1
#
_cell.length_a   1.000
_cell.length_b   1.000
_cell.length_c   1.000
_cell.angle_alpha   90.00
_cell.angle_beta   90.00
_cell.angle_gamma   90.00
#
_symmetry.space_group_name_H-M   'P 1'
#
loop_
_entity.id
_entity.type
_entity.pdbx_description
1 polymer ?
#
loop_
_entity_poly.entity_id
_entity_poly.type
_entity_poly.pdbx_seq_one_letter_code
_entity_poly.pdbx_strand_id
1 'polypeptide(L)'
;MFNSHLSWYLLLAGMVFGSPAIAQPESDHAELSDPDGTPIVIGSVHRINSAVYGDEQIITVRLPRGYADAPKRRYPVVFSVDGGPDQDFELLSGIAAEAEFSTSFEPFILIGVQTKDRYRQLTPEWTRLDPERLSDAFGDRMVPGGADQFRRYLETDVIPWATGRYRTGRKALTSVSLGGLFVIDTFLATPELFDDYIALTPSVWWDGGRIVDEAAARLAQQDASNRRVYFTMGDEGVGNRNGPWLETLVAAFETSAPEGLKWAFVDRSSEEEHRTMALTGWLDAFRTLYLTPSRSGNPLSLAYDDFVAPTYSAEARANLDAGPCRDAIATAVTFEEKNSAPAAYYGRCLLMKPGQKLTAGNFALGELGLRDDQEAVHE
;
A
#
# COMPACT_ATOMS: atom_id res chain seq x y z
N MET A 1 43.69 -42.40 -52.25
CA MET A 1 44.90 -42.51 -51.42
C MET A 1 44.76 -41.51 -50.29
N PHE A 2 44.66 -42.04 -49.07
CA PHE A 2 44.67 -41.40 -47.74
C PHE A 2 44.06 -39.99 -47.56
N ASN A 3 42.80 -40.00 -47.12
CA ASN A 3 42.21 -39.02 -46.22
C ASN A 3 42.93 -39.08 -44.85
N SER A 4 43.26 -37.93 -44.26
CA SER A 4 43.55 -37.80 -42.84
C SER A 4 42.50 -36.90 -42.20
N HIS A 5 41.68 -37.52 -41.36
CA HIS A 5 40.72 -36.90 -40.44
C HIS A 5 41.46 -36.21 -39.29
N LEU A 6 40.99 -35.02 -38.88
CA LEU A 6 41.08 -34.57 -37.50
C LEU A 6 39.82 -33.75 -37.17
N SER A 7 38.94 -34.33 -36.37
CA SER A 7 37.70 -33.72 -35.87
C SER A 7 37.97 -32.95 -34.58
N TRP A 8 37.51 -31.70 -34.44
CA TRP A 8 37.21 -31.10 -33.13
C TRP A 8 36.02 -30.10 -33.23
N TYR A 9 34.90 -30.51 -32.63
CA TYR A 9 33.79 -29.78 -31.98
C TYR A 9 33.29 -28.43 -32.54
N LEU A 10 32.04 -28.46 -33.01
CA LEU A 10 31.05 -27.38 -32.91
C LEU A 10 30.60 -27.23 -31.45
N LEU A 11 30.39 -25.99 -30.98
CA LEU A 11 29.17 -25.55 -30.29
C LEU A 11 29.23 -24.05 -29.88
N LEU A 12 28.36 -23.28 -30.56
CA LEU A 12 27.60 -22.10 -30.11
C LEU A 12 28.30 -21.06 -29.23
N ALA A 13 28.80 -20.00 -29.88
CA ALA A 13 28.92 -18.69 -29.24
C ALA A 13 27.50 -18.09 -29.10
N GLY A 14 27.01 -18.02 -27.86
CA GLY A 14 25.76 -17.33 -27.52
C GLY A 14 25.92 -15.82 -27.73
N MET A 15 25.10 -15.26 -28.63
CA MET A 15 24.88 -13.83 -28.67
C MET A 15 24.10 -13.42 -27.42
N VAL A 16 24.76 -12.71 -26.52
CA VAL A 16 24.11 -11.99 -25.43
C VAL A 16 23.35 -10.82 -26.07
N PHE A 17 22.04 -11.00 -26.25
CA PHE A 17 21.15 -9.87 -26.51
C PHE A 17 21.02 -9.07 -25.21
N GLY A 18 21.81 -8.00 -25.08
CA GLY A 18 21.52 -6.95 -24.12
C GLY A 18 20.19 -6.32 -24.50
N SER A 19 19.14 -6.57 -23.72
CA SER A 19 17.90 -5.82 -23.84
C SER A 19 18.20 -4.36 -23.56
N PRO A 20 17.96 -3.42 -24.50
CA PRO A 20 18.07 -2.01 -24.17
C PRO A 20 17.00 -1.71 -23.12
N ALA A 21 17.37 -0.95 -22.09
CA ALA A 21 16.38 -0.31 -21.23
C ALA A 21 15.55 0.64 -22.12
N ILE A 22 14.40 0.14 -22.57
CA ILE A 22 13.39 0.95 -23.24
C ILE A 22 12.89 1.91 -22.16
N ALA A 23 13.28 3.18 -22.25
CA ALA A 23 12.53 4.24 -21.61
C ALA A 23 11.06 4.01 -22.00
N GLN A 24 10.17 3.85 -21.01
CA GLN A 24 8.76 3.72 -21.32
C GLN A 24 8.39 4.94 -22.18
N PRO A 25 7.83 4.73 -23.40
CA PRO A 25 7.28 5.85 -24.14
C PRO A 25 6.31 6.60 -23.22
N GLU A 26 6.25 7.93 -23.33
CA GLU A 26 5.17 8.70 -22.71
C GLU A 26 3.86 7.99 -23.00
N SER A 27 3.04 7.84 -21.95
CA SER A 27 1.77 7.14 -22.05
C SER A 27 0.98 7.75 -23.20
N ASP A 28 0.55 6.91 -24.15
CA ASP A 28 -0.26 7.34 -25.28
C ASP A 28 -1.74 7.46 -24.88
N HIS A 29 -2.03 7.73 -23.60
CA HIS A 29 -3.39 7.94 -23.12
C HIS A 29 -4.04 9.16 -23.78
N ALA A 30 -3.25 10.05 -24.39
CA ALA A 30 -3.73 11.12 -25.24
C ALA A 30 -4.34 10.64 -26.58
N GLU A 31 -3.94 9.46 -27.10
CA GLU A 31 -4.52 8.86 -28.33
C GLU A 31 -5.67 7.86 -28.05
N LEU A 32 -6.03 7.62 -26.78
CA LEU A 32 -7.26 6.89 -26.40
C LEU A 32 -8.54 7.75 -26.57
N SER A 33 -8.52 8.77 -27.42
CA SER A 33 -9.68 9.62 -27.65
C SER A 33 -10.69 8.90 -28.55
N ASP A 34 -11.69 8.26 -27.93
CA ASP A 34 -12.95 7.97 -28.61
C ASP A 34 -13.69 9.32 -28.82
N PRO A 35 -13.78 9.83 -30.07
CA PRO A 35 -14.33 11.17 -30.33
C PRO A 35 -15.82 11.29 -29.98
N ASP A 36 -16.53 10.16 -29.92
CA ASP A 36 -17.95 10.09 -29.56
C ASP A 36 -18.14 9.63 -28.10
N GLY A 37 -17.05 9.37 -27.38
CA GLY A 37 -17.04 8.92 -26.00
C GLY A 37 -17.18 10.07 -25.00
N THR A 38 -17.92 9.82 -23.91
CA THR A 38 -17.85 10.68 -22.72
C THR A 38 -16.74 10.17 -21.80
N PRO A 39 -15.77 11.02 -21.39
CA PRO A 39 -14.67 10.57 -20.54
C PRO A 39 -15.16 9.99 -19.20
N ILE A 40 -14.55 8.88 -18.79
CA ILE A 40 -14.71 8.36 -17.43
C ILE A 40 -13.79 9.17 -16.51
N VAL A 41 -14.38 9.91 -15.56
CA VAL A 41 -13.62 10.74 -14.62
C VAL A 41 -13.32 9.95 -13.36
N ILE A 42 -12.04 9.58 -13.16
CA ILE A 42 -11.56 8.87 -11.96
C ILE A 42 -10.87 9.81 -10.95
N GLY A 43 -10.56 11.05 -11.35
CA GLY A 43 -9.88 12.05 -10.53
C GLY A 43 -9.67 13.38 -11.26
N SER A 44 -8.86 14.25 -10.68
CA SER A 44 -8.52 15.58 -11.22
C SER A 44 -7.01 15.83 -11.11
N VAL A 45 -6.47 16.59 -12.06
CA VAL A 45 -5.05 16.99 -12.06
C VAL A 45 -4.94 18.46 -11.64
N HIS A 46 -4.03 18.72 -10.71
CA HIS A 46 -3.72 20.05 -10.18
C HIS A 46 -2.24 20.35 -10.41
N ARG A 47 -1.97 21.63 -10.62
CA ARG A 47 -0.63 22.19 -10.73
C ARG A 47 -0.36 23.05 -9.51
N ILE A 48 0.74 22.79 -8.83
CA ILE A 48 1.13 23.53 -7.63
C ILE A 48 2.53 24.10 -7.80
N ASN A 49 2.75 25.34 -7.36
CA ASN A 49 4.10 25.89 -7.31
C ASN A 49 4.80 25.33 -6.08
N SER A 50 5.94 24.66 -6.27
CA SER A 50 6.73 24.11 -5.16
C SER A 50 7.70 25.15 -4.64
N ALA A 51 7.68 25.43 -3.33
CA ALA A 51 8.72 26.24 -2.70
C ALA A 51 10.06 25.48 -2.62
N VAL A 52 10.01 24.15 -2.55
CA VAL A 52 11.19 23.29 -2.43
C VAL A 52 11.92 23.09 -3.76
N TYR A 53 11.19 23.00 -4.88
CA TYR A 53 11.76 22.82 -6.21
C TYR A 53 11.83 24.11 -7.03
N GLY A 54 11.03 25.13 -6.69
CA GLY A 54 11.00 26.40 -7.41
C GLY A 54 10.29 26.35 -8.77
N ASP A 55 9.66 25.23 -9.11
CA ASP A 55 8.91 25.00 -10.34
C ASP A 55 7.52 24.42 -10.04
N GLU A 56 6.73 24.26 -11.11
CA GLU A 56 5.40 23.68 -11.03
C GLU A 56 5.48 22.15 -10.91
N GLN A 57 4.68 21.60 -9.99
CA GLN A 57 4.56 20.17 -9.72
C GLN A 57 3.13 19.69 -9.96
N ILE A 58 2.99 18.42 -10.36
CA ILE A 58 1.70 17.81 -10.67
C ILE A 58 1.20 16.99 -9.48
N ILE A 59 -0.03 17.28 -9.07
CA ILE A 59 -0.76 16.56 -8.03
C ILE A 59 -2.07 16.04 -8.61
N THR A 60 -2.35 14.75 -8.45
CA THR A 60 -3.64 14.15 -8.79
C THR A 60 -4.51 14.05 -7.53
N VAL A 61 -5.83 14.21 -7.69
CA VAL A 61 -6.78 14.15 -6.58
C VAL A 61 -8.00 13.35 -6.96
N ARG A 62 -8.37 12.38 -6.13
CA ARG A 62 -9.68 11.72 -6.13
C ARG A 62 -10.35 11.91 -4.77
N LEU A 63 -11.55 12.47 -4.77
CA LEU A 63 -12.38 12.63 -3.58
C LEU A 63 -13.35 11.44 -3.45
N PRO A 64 -13.68 11.01 -2.23
CA PRO A 64 -14.72 10.01 -2.00
C PRO A 64 -16.05 10.39 -2.64
N ARG A 65 -16.80 9.40 -3.13
CA ARG A 65 -18.21 9.59 -3.49
C ARG A 65 -18.99 10.18 -2.31
N GLY A 66 -19.86 11.14 -2.60
CA GLY A 66 -20.66 11.84 -1.59
C GLY A 66 -19.86 12.82 -0.70
N TYR A 67 -18.61 13.14 -1.05
CA TYR A 67 -17.80 14.11 -0.28
C TYR A 67 -18.55 15.44 -0.07
N ALA A 68 -19.22 15.97 -1.09
CA ALA A 68 -20.00 17.21 -1.02
C ALA A 68 -21.24 17.10 -0.11
N ASP A 69 -21.85 15.91 -0.03
CA ASP A 69 -23.09 15.66 0.72
C ASP A 69 -22.84 15.53 2.23
N ALA A 70 -21.58 15.32 2.65
CA ALA A 70 -21.17 15.16 4.04
C ALA A 70 -20.21 16.29 4.49
N PRO A 71 -20.67 17.55 4.64
CA PRO A 71 -19.81 18.72 4.84
C PRO A 71 -19.06 18.72 6.18
N LYS A 72 -19.51 17.92 7.16
CA LYS A 72 -18.85 17.77 8.47
C LYS A 72 -17.92 16.57 8.56
N ARG A 73 -17.97 15.65 7.59
CA ARG A 73 -17.14 14.44 7.60
C ARG A 73 -15.72 14.81 7.19
N ARG A 74 -14.76 14.33 7.99
CA ARG A 74 -13.34 14.28 7.65
C ARG A 74 -13.00 12.88 7.16
N TYR A 75 -12.06 12.79 6.24
CA TYR A 75 -11.65 11.55 5.61
C TYR A 75 -10.16 11.33 5.81
N PRO A 76 -9.70 10.07 5.98
CA PRO A 76 -8.29 9.76 5.79
C PRO A 76 -7.80 10.28 4.44
N VAL A 77 -6.53 10.67 4.40
CA VAL A 77 -5.86 11.13 3.18
C VAL A 77 -4.71 10.23 2.88
N VAL A 78 -4.74 9.59 1.71
CA VAL A 78 -3.69 8.72 1.22
C VAL A 78 -2.84 9.51 0.23
N PHE A 79 -1.61 9.78 0.61
CA PHE A 79 -0.59 10.34 -0.26
C PHE A 79 0.15 9.20 -0.94
N SER A 80 0.11 9.15 -2.26
CA SER A 80 0.86 8.19 -3.05
C SER A 80 1.97 8.89 -3.81
N VAL A 81 3.22 8.52 -3.52
CA VAL A 81 4.34 8.86 -4.40
C VAL A 81 4.33 7.90 -5.59
N ASP A 82 4.85 8.33 -6.74
CA ASP A 82 4.51 7.74 -8.05
C ASP A 82 3.00 7.84 -8.36
N GLY A 83 2.34 8.91 -7.89
CA GLY A 83 0.89 9.11 -8.02
C GLY A 83 0.49 10.07 -9.15
N GLY A 84 1.34 10.31 -10.13
CA GLY A 84 1.01 11.13 -11.31
C GLY A 84 -0.12 10.55 -12.18
N PRO A 85 -0.59 11.32 -13.18
CA PRO A 85 -1.67 10.88 -14.07
C PRO A 85 -1.35 9.59 -14.84
N ASP A 86 -0.08 9.40 -15.23
CA ASP A 86 0.43 8.24 -15.97
C ASP A 86 1.22 7.27 -15.08
N GLN A 87 0.91 7.25 -13.78
CA GLN A 87 1.59 6.43 -12.78
C GLN A 87 0.55 5.63 -11.96
N ASP A 88 0.80 5.36 -10.68
CA ASP A 88 -0.01 4.45 -9.85
C ASP A 88 -1.42 4.99 -9.51
N PHE A 89 -1.74 6.22 -9.90
CA PHE A 89 -3.01 6.87 -9.55
C PHE A 89 -4.24 6.12 -10.04
N GLU A 90 -4.19 5.52 -11.24
CA GLU A 90 -5.32 4.77 -11.78
C GLU A 90 -5.61 3.51 -10.94
N LEU A 91 -4.57 2.76 -10.57
CA LEU A 91 -4.68 1.57 -9.74
C LEU A 91 -5.25 1.91 -8.35
N LEU A 92 -4.71 2.94 -7.70
CA LEU A 92 -5.20 3.41 -6.41
C LEU A 92 -6.61 4.00 -6.47
N SER A 93 -7.00 4.59 -7.60
CA SER A 93 -8.38 5.05 -7.82
C SER A 93 -9.36 3.88 -7.86
N GLY A 94 -8.94 2.73 -8.39
CA GLY A 94 -9.67 1.46 -8.31
C GLY A 94 -9.82 0.97 -6.88
N ILE A 95 -8.75 0.99 -6.08
CA ILE A 95 -8.81 0.65 -4.65
C ILE A 95 -9.74 1.59 -3.87
N ALA A 96 -9.68 2.89 -4.15
CA ALA A 96 -10.57 3.86 -3.54
C ALA A 96 -12.04 3.66 -3.95
N ALA A 97 -12.30 3.18 -5.17
CA ALA A 97 -13.64 2.77 -5.60
C ALA A 97 -14.10 1.49 -4.88
N GLU A 98 -13.22 0.51 -4.70
CA GLU A 98 -13.51 -0.72 -3.94
C GLU A 98 -13.93 -0.39 -2.49
N ALA A 99 -13.32 0.61 -1.85
CA ALA A 99 -13.73 1.11 -0.54
C ALA A 99 -15.22 1.52 -0.52
N GLU A 100 -15.65 2.24 -1.57
CA GLU A 100 -16.98 2.81 -1.70
C GLU A 100 -18.04 1.75 -2.03
N PHE A 101 -17.67 0.71 -2.80
CA PHE A 101 -18.59 -0.35 -3.21
C PHE A 101 -18.69 -1.48 -2.19
N SER A 102 -17.56 -1.98 -1.71
CA SER A 102 -17.53 -3.13 -0.79
C SER A 102 -17.86 -2.74 0.64
N THR A 103 -17.61 -1.48 1.03
CA THR A 103 -17.64 -1.02 2.42
C THR A 103 -16.75 -1.87 3.35
N SER A 104 -15.68 -2.46 2.81
CA SER A 104 -14.76 -3.29 3.59
C SER A 104 -13.69 -2.47 4.34
N PHE A 105 -13.46 -1.23 3.92
CA PHE A 105 -12.60 -0.26 4.60
C PHE A 105 -13.10 1.17 4.36
N GLU A 106 -12.64 2.12 5.19
CA GLU A 106 -13.10 3.49 5.16
C GLU A 106 -12.74 4.19 3.83
N PRO A 107 -13.67 4.93 3.20
CA PRO A 107 -13.35 5.75 2.04
C PRO A 107 -12.35 6.86 2.40
N PHE A 108 -11.45 7.18 1.48
CA PHE A 108 -10.36 8.14 1.69
C PHE A 108 -10.21 9.11 0.53
N ILE A 109 -9.62 10.27 0.82
CA ILE A 109 -9.12 11.20 -0.19
C ILE A 109 -7.79 10.65 -0.72
N LEU A 110 -7.68 10.47 -2.03
CA LEU A 110 -6.42 10.07 -2.66
C LEU A 110 -5.73 11.30 -3.23
N ILE A 111 -4.48 11.52 -2.82
CA ILE A 111 -3.58 12.56 -3.33
C ILE A 111 -2.39 11.85 -3.96
N GLY A 112 -2.30 11.83 -5.28
CA GLY A 112 -1.14 11.32 -5.97
C GLY A 112 -0.12 12.41 -6.24
N VAL A 113 1.15 12.12 -5.97
CA VAL A 113 2.27 13.03 -6.14
C VAL A 113 3.12 12.51 -7.29
N GLN A 114 3.17 13.27 -8.39
CA GLN A 114 3.98 12.86 -9.54
C GLN A 114 5.46 12.89 -9.18
N THR A 115 6.16 11.82 -9.52
CA THR A 115 7.61 11.74 -9.53
C THR A 115 8.12 12.03 -10.95
N LYS A 116 9.02 13.01 -11.09
CA LYS A 116 9.63 13.40 -12.38
C LYS A 116 10.94 12.64 -12.61
N ASP A 117 11.79 12.61 -11.60
CA ASP A 117 13.04 11.86 -11.58
C ASP A 117 12.95 10.86 -10.44
N ARG A 118 12.37 9.70 -10.77
CA ARG A 118 12.00 8.68 -9.80
C ARG A 118 13.20 8.18 -8.99
N TYR A 119 14.33 7.96 -9.65
CA TYR A 119 15.52 7.47 -8.98
C TYR A 119 16.08 8.51 -8.02
N ARG A 120 16.19 9.76 -8.44
CA ARG A 120 16.65 10.83 -7.56
C ARG A 120 15.69 11.05 -6.39
N GLN A 121 14.41 11.19 -6.67
CA GLN A 121 13.41 11.60 -5.67
C GLN A 121 13.10 10.52 -4.64
N LEU A 122 13.17 9.24 -5.01
CA LEU A 122 12.72 8.13 -4.14
C LEU A 122 13.86 7.36 -3.49
N THR A 123 15.12 7.67 -3.79
CA THR A 123 16.25 6.95 -3.21
C THR A 123 17.08 7.83 -2.27
N PRO A 124 17.44 7.29 -1.09
CA PRO A 124 18.48 7.88 -0.25
C PRO A 124 19.84 7.87 -0.96
N GLU A 125 20.79 8.60 -0.40
CA GLU A 125 22.18 8.62 -0.86
C GLU A 125 22.79 7.21 -0.96
N TRP A 126 23.57 6.98 -2.03
CA TRP A 126 24.31 5.74 -2.29
C TRP A 126 25.74 5.90 -1.80
N THR A 127 26.00 5.46 -0.56
CA THR A 127 27.25 5.78 0.16
C THR A 127 27.94 4.55 0.74
N ARG A 128 27.25 3.40 0.83
CA ARG A 128 27.82 2.16 1.37
C ARG A 128 28.55 1.36 0.30
N LEU A 129 27.94 1.24 -0.88
CA LEU A 129 28.49 0.48 -1.99
C LEU A 129 29.26 1.37 -2.96
N ASP A 130 30.13 0.73 -3.76
CA ASP A 130 30.83 1.38 -4.85
C ASP A 130 29.83 2.06 -5.82
N PRO A 131 29.97 3.37 -6.12
CA PRO A 131 29.15 4.06 -7.11
C PRO A 131 29.18 3.40 -8.50
N GLU A 132 30.27 2.71 -8.87
CA GLU A 132 30.36 2.00 -10.16
C GLU A 132 29.30 0.90 -10.26
N ARG A 133 28.92 0.24 -9.15
CA ARG A 133 27.85 -0.77 -9.16
C ARG A 133 26.50 -0.20 -9.54
N LEU A 134 26.25 1.07 -9.19
CA LEU A 134 25.01 1.75 -9.55
C LEU A 134 24.98 2.05 -11.05
N SER A 135 26.11 2.54 -11.59
CA SER A 135 26.25 2.79 -13.03
C SER A 135 26.18 1.49 -13.84
N ASP A 136 26.83 0.40 -13.39
CA ASP A 136 26.75 -0.90 -14.08
C ASP A 136 25.33 -1.45 -14.15
N ALA A 137 24.54 -1.26 -13.08
CA ALA A 137 23.19 -1.79 -12.99
C ALA A 137 22.14 -0.93 -13.72
N PHE A 138 22.30 0.40 -13.70
CA PHE A 138 21.25 1.34 -14.14
C PHE A 138 21.71 2.41 -15.14
N GLY A 139 23.00 2.42 -15.47
CA GLY A 139 23.66 3.41 -16.32
C GLY A 139 23.95 4.75 -15.62
N ASP A 140 24.77 5.58 -16.26
CA ASP A 140 25.22 6.89 -15.74
C ASP A 140 24.12 7.93 -15.54
N ARG A 141 22.88 7.65 -15.98
CA ARG A 141 21.75 8.58 -15.88
C ARG A 141 21.04 8.51 -14.53
N MET A 142 21.35 7.51 -13.70
CA MET A 142 20.73 7.33 -12.40
C MET A 142 21.49 8.11 -11.33
N VAL A 143 20.88 9.20 -10.85
CA VAL A 143 21.44 10.03 -9.77
C VAL A 143 20.60 9.82 -8.50
N PRO A 144 21.13 9.20 -7.44
CA PRO A 144 20.39 9.00 -6.19
C PRO A 144 20.45 10.24 -5.28
N GLY A 145 19.91 10.14 -4.06
CA GLY A 145 20.17 11.12 -2.98
C GLY A 145 19.15 12.24 -2.83
N GLY A 146 18.08 12.26 -3.64
CA GLY A 146 17.05 13.29 -3.57
C GLY A 146 15.93 13.03 -2.56
N ALA A 147 15.94 11.91 -1.84
CA ALA A 147 14.87 11.54 -0.89
C ALA A 147 14.59 12.63 0.15
N ASP A 148 15.60 13.26 0.76
CA ASP A 148 15.39 14.31 1.76
C ASP A 148 14.82 15.61 1.16
N GLN A 149 15.18 15.93 -0.09
CA GLN A 149 14.54 17.05 -0.80
C GLN A 149 13.07 16.72 -1.11
N PHE A 150 12.78 15.50 -1.52
CA PHE A 150 11.42 15.07 -1.84
C PHE A 150 10.54 14.97 -0.59
N ARG A 151 11.07 14.51 0.54
CA ARG A 151 10.39 14.52 1.84
C ARG A 151 10.03 15.94 2.27
N ARG A 152 10.96 16.89 2.15
CA ARG A 152 10.69 18.31 2.43
C ARG A 152 9.64 18.89 1.49
N TYR A 153 9.60 18.47 0.22
CA TYR A 153 8.54 18.86 -0.71
C TYR A 153 7.17 18.35 -0.24
N LEU A 154 7.07 17.10 0.23
CA LEU A 154 5.82 16.58 0.81
C LEU A 154 5.39 17.40 2.03
N GLU A 155 6.32 17.68 2.95
CA GLU A 155 6.09 18.42 4.19
C GLU A 155 5.70 19.88 3.95
N THR A 156 6.43 20.58 3.09
CA THR A 156 6.33 22.04 2.93
C THR A 156 5.23 22.43 1.94
N ASP A 157 5.06 21.64 0.88
CA ASP A 157 4.21 22.04 -0.24
C ASP A 157 2.95 21.16 -0.31
N VAL A 158 3.10 19.83 -0.42
CA VAL A 158 1.99 18.92 -0.76
C VAL A 158 1.00 18.75 0.38
N ILE A 159 1.47 18.41 1.58
CA ILE A 159 0.61 18.15 2.74
C ILE A 159 -0.18 19.43 3.12
N PRO A 160 0.44 20.62 3.24
CA PRO A 160 -0.29 21.86 3.50
C PRO A 160 -1.27 22.22 2.38
N TRP A 161 -0.88 22.01 1.12
CA TRP A 161 -1.77 22.26 -0.02
C TRP A 161 -3.05 21.42 0.05
N ALA A 162 -2.93 20.13 0.34
CA ALA A 162 -4.06 19.20 0.41
C ALA A 162 -4.92 19.44 1.66
N THR A 163 -4.28 19.58 2.84
CA THR A 163 -4.99 19.77 4.11
C THR A 163 -5.67 21.14 4.23
N GLY A 164 -5.17 22.16 3.54
CA GLY A 164 -5.83 23.47 3.44
C GLY A 164 -7.04 23.49 2.49
N ARG A 165 -7.17 22.52 1.58
CA ARG A 165 -8.25 22.47 0.57
C ARG A 165 -9.35 21.47 0.88
N TYR A 166 -9.00 20.37 1.56
CA TYR A 166 -9.91 19.26 1.79
C TYR A 166 -10.15 18.98 3.27
N ARG A 167 -11.23 18.25 3.58
CA ARG A 167 -11.59 17.85 4.95
C ARG A 167 -10.82 16.59 5.32
N THR A 168 -9.61 16.80 5.78
CA THR A 168 -8.64 15.74 6.07
C THR A 168 -8.74 15.25 7.52
N GLY A 169 -8.43 13.96 7.71
CA GLY A 169 -8.23 13.27 8.99
C GLY A 169 -6.80 12.72 9.06
N ARG A 170 -6.64 11.43 9.37
CA ARG A 170 -5.33 10.74 9.36
C ARG A 170 -4.66 10.84 7.99
N LYS A 171 -3.33 10.94 7.98
CA LYS A 171 -2.51 11.02 6.77
C LYS A 171 -1.74 9.72 6.58
N ALA A 172 -1.80 9.14 5.39
CA ALA A 172 -1.03 7.96 5.03
C ALA A 172 -0.05 8.28 3.90
N LEU A 173 1.14 7.67 3.93
CA LEU A 173 2.06 7.63 2.80
C LEU A 173 2.12 6.21 2.24
N THR A 174 2.01 6.06 0.91
CA THR A 174 2.12 4.76 0.26
C THR A 174 2.81 4.82 -1.09
N SER A 175 3.47 3.73 -1.48
CA SER A 175 3.93 3.45 -2.84
C SER A 175 4.52 2.04 -2.94
N VAL A 176 5.02 1.68 -4.13
CA VAL A 176 5.53 0.37 -4.51
C VAL A 176 7.03 0.46 -4.83
N SER A 177 7.81 -0.61 -4.60
CA SER A 177 9.19 -0.73 -5.08
C SER A 177 10.11 0.37 -4.50
N LEU A 178 10.79 1.18 -5.32
CA LEU A 178 11.57 2.35 -4.85
C LEU A 178 10.72 3.37 -4.07
N GLY A 179 9.45 3.53 -4.42
CA GLY A 179 8.54 4.34 -3.62
C GLY A 179 8.21 3.68 -2.27
N GLY A 180 8.14 2.34 -2.24
CA GLY A 180 8.07 1.59 -0.98
C GLY A 180 9.34 1.77 -0.12
N LEU A 181 10.52 1.78 -0.74
CA LEU A 181 11.78 2.15 -0.07
C LEU A 181 11.69 3.57 0.51
N PHE A 182 11.23 4.55 -0.28
CA PHE A 182 11.01 5.92 0.19
C PHE A 182 10.02 5.99 1.37
N VAL A 183 8.98 5.15 1.38
CA VAL A 183 8.03 5.08 2.51
C VAL A 183 8.73 4.61 3.79
N ILE A 184 9.52 3.53 3.73
CA ILE A 184 10.30 3.03 4.87
C ILE A 184 11.34 4.06 5.32
N ASP A 185 12.05 4.67 4.37
CA ASP A 185 13.01 5.74 4.63
C ASP A 185 12.36 6.96 5.31
N THR A 186 11.18 7.36 4.86
CA THR A 186 10.40 8.44 5.48
C THR A 186 9.98 8.10 6.89
N PHE A 187 9.52 6.89 7.12
CA PHE A 187 9.14 6.46 8.46
C PHE A 187 10.34 6.51 9.41
N LEU A 188 11.50 5.98 9.00
CA LEU A 188 12.69 5.92 9.83
C LEU A 188 13.41 7.27 9.99
N ALA A 189 13.16 8.24 9.11
CA ALA A 189 13.76 9.58 9.18
C ALA A 189 12.86 10.63 9.83
N THR A 190 11.54 10.57 9.60
CA THR A 190 10.57 11.60 10.00
C THR A 190 9.20 10.95 10.25
N PRO A 191 9.07 10.11 11.30
CA PRO A 191 7.87 9.31 11.59
C PRO A 191 6.64 10.14 11.93
N GLU A 192 6.80 11.42 12.26
CA GLU A 192 5.72 12.35 12.58
C GLU A 192 5.02 12.94 11.35
N LEU A 193 5.64 12.81 10.17
CA LEU A 193 5.14 13.42 8.94
C LEU A 193 3.79 12.83 8.51
N PHE A 194 3.62 11.52 8.71
CA PHE A 194 2.38 10.80 8.44
C PHE A 194 1.93 10.02 9.68
N ASP A 195 0.66 9.67 9.72
CA ASP A 195 0.10 8.82 10.77
C ASP A 195 0.27 7.33 10.40
N ASP A 196 0.18 7.03 9.10
CA ASP A 196 0.23 5.68 8.54
C ASP A 196 1.25 5.57 7.39
N TYR A 197 2.01 4.49 7.35
CA TYR A 197 3.02 4.21 6.31
C TYR A 197 2.73 2.85 5.69
N ILE A 198 2.56 2.80 4.37
CA ILE A 198 2.18 1.59 3.63
C ILE A 198 3.20 1.34 2.52
N ALA A 199 4.15 0.44 2.76
CA ALA A 199 5.23 0.14 1.83
C ALA A 199 5.00 -1.21 1.13
N LEU A 200 4.73 -1.19 -0.17
CA LEU A 200 4.53 -2.42 -0.95
C LEU A 200 5.83 -2.83 -1.64
N THR A 201 6.27 -4.07 -1.41
CA THR A 201 7.49 -4.67 -1.97
C THR A 201 8.70 -3.71 -1.95
N PRO A 202 9.01 -3.10 -0.79
CA PRO A 202 10.00 -2.03 -0.73
C PRO A 202 11.37 -2.53 -1.17
N SER A 203 12.08 -1.74 -1.98
CA SER A 203 13.43 -2.07 -2.48
C SER A 203 14.51 -1.91 -1.41
N VAL A 204 14.36 -2.63 -0.30
CA VAL A 204 15.21 -2.54 0.90
C VAL A 204 16.63 -3.05 0.69
N TRP A 205 16.89 -3.74 -0.43
CA TRP A 205 18.23 -4.09 -0.90
C TRP A 205 19.10 -2.88 -1.26
N TRP A 206 18.49 -1.71 -1.46
CA TRP A 206 19.15 -0.48 -1.88
C TRP A 206 20.41 -0.16 -1.06
N ASP A 207 21.48 0.26 -1.75
CA ASP A 207 22.78 0.57 -1.17
C ASP A 207 23.28 -0.53 -0.23
N GLY A 208 23.09 -1.79 -0.63
CA GLY A 208 23.53 -2.97 0.11
C GLY A 208 22.82 -3.16 1.46
N GLY A 209 21.53 -2.83 1.53
CA GLY A 209 20.73 -2.98 2.74
C GLY A 209 21.01 -1.92 3.81
N ARG A 210 21.62 -0.79 3.46
CA ARG A 210 22.02 0.23 4.44
C ARG A 210 20.87 0.66 5.35
N ILE A 211 19.69 0.87 4.79
CA ILE A 211 18.51 1.32 5.55
C ILE A 211 18.03 0.27 6.57
N VAL A 212 18.10 -1.03 6.25
CA VAL A 212 17.63 -2.08 7.15
C VAL A 212 18.60 -2.30 8.31
N ASP A 213 19.90 -2.14 8.06
CA ASP A 213 20.93 -2.21 9.10
C ASP A 213 20.80 -1.05 10.11
N GLU A 214 20.31 0.12 9.66
CA GLU A 214 20.05 1.28 10.51
C GLU A 214 18.69 1.21 11.24
N ALA A 215 17.76 0.36 10.77
CA ALA A 215 16.36 0.38 11.18
C ALA A 215 16.19 0.16 12.69
N ALA A 216 16.85 -0.83 13.28
CA ALA A 216 16.72 -1.14 14.71
C ALA A 216 17.13 0.07 15.58
N ALA A 217 18.27 0.69 15.26
CA ALA A 217 18.75 1.86 16.00
C ALA A 217 17.81 3.06 15.86
N ARG A 218 17.26 3.30 14.67
CA ARG A 218 16.31 4.39 14.42
C ARG A 218 14.97 4.16 15.12
N LEU A 219 14.42 2.94 15.04
CA LEU A 219 13.20 2.54 15.73
C LEU A 219 13.32 2.74 17.25
N ALA A 220 14.46 2.36 17.83
CA ALA A 220 14.69 2.51 19.27
C ALA A 220 14.82 3.97 19.74
N GLN A 221 15.13 4.91 18.83
CA GLN A 221 15.36 6.32 19.16
C GLN A 221 14.17 7.24 18.82
N GLN A 222 13.23 6.77 18.00
CA GLN A 222 12.15 7.60 17.50
C GLN A 222 10.91 7.57 18.41
N ASP A 223 10.20 8.71 18.51
CA ASP A 223 8.84 8.75 19.05
C ASP A 223 7.83 8.47 17.93
N ALA A 224 7.55 7.18 17.74
CA ALA A 224 6.56 6.69 16.77
C ALA A 224 5.36 5.99 17.46
N SER A 225 5.11 6.33 18.73
CA SER A 225 4.15 5.65 19.62
C SER A 225 2.69 5.67 19.15
N ASN A 226 2.32 6.53 18.21
CA ASN A 226 0.97 6.61 17.64
C ASN A 226 0.96 6.44 16.11
N ARG A 227 1.99 5.79 15.57
CA ARG A 227 2.12 5.54 14.13
C ARG A 227 1.73 4.12 13.79
N ARG A 228 1.38 3.91 12.52
CA ARG A 228 1.10 2.58 11.99
C ARG A 228 1.90 2.32 10.73
N VAL A 229 2.51 1.14 10.65
CA VAL A 229 3.31 0.73 9.50
C VAL A 229 2.76 -0.58 8.96
N TYR A 230 2.46 -0.61 7.68
CA TYR A 230 2.18 -1.83 6.94
C TYR A 230 3.25 -1.99 5.88
N PHE A 231 3.85 -3.18 5.80
CA PHE A 231 4.69 -3.52 4.67
C PHE A 231 4.46 -4.96 4.22
N THR A 232 4.72 -5.21 2.96
CA THR A 232 4.51 -6.52 2.34
C THR A 232 5.57 -6.80 1.29
N MET A 233 5.76 -8.07 0.95
CA MET A 233 6.73 -8.52 -0.03
C MET A 233 6.12 -9.56 -0.96
N GLY A 234 6.25 -9.34 -2.28
CA GLY A 234 5.99 -10.38 -3.30
C GLY A 234 7.27 -11.13 -3.64
N ASP A 235 7.19 -12.13 -4.52
CA ASP A 235 8.39 -12.79 -5.02
C ASP A 235 9.18 -11.82 -5.90
N GLU A 236 10.39 -11.52 -5.44
CA GLU A 236 11.34 -10.64 -6.09
C GLU A 236 12.38 -11.44 -6.89
N GLY A 237 12.16 -12.76 -6.98
CA GLY A 237 13.12 -13.71 -7.50
C GLY A 237 14.41 -13.67 -6.68
N VAL A 238 15.49 -13.20 -7.31
CA VAL A 238 16.84 -13.32 -6.75
C VAL A 238 17.26 -12.14 -5.85
N GLY A 239 16.58 -10.98 -5.92
CA GLY A 239 17.12 -9.72 -5.37
C GLY A 239 16.74 -9.40 -3.92
N ASN A 240 15.45 -9.49 -3.57
CA ASN A 240 14.94 -9.08 -2.26
C ASN A 240 14.71 -10.28 -1.31
N ARG A 241 14.55 -11.50 -1.86
CA ARG A 241 14.31 -12.75 -1.10
C ARG A 241 15.58 -13.54 -0.76
N ASN A 242 16.60 -13.50 -1.61
CA ASN A 242 17.83 -14.27 -1.39
C ASN A 242 18.90 -13.50 -0.60
N GLY A 243 18.64 -12.24 -0.24
CA GLY A 243 19.45 -11.44 0.67
C GLY A 243 18.78 -11.31 2.04
N PRO A 244 19.53 -11.10 3.13
CA PRO A 244 18.96 -11.05 4.49
C PRO A 244 18.14 -9.78 4.77
N TRP A 245 17.92 -8.91 3.79
CA TRP A 245 17.46 -7.53 4.02
C TRP A 245 16.04 -7.45 4.56
N LEU A 246 15.11 -8.24 3.99
CA LEU A 246 13.73 -8.28 4.48
C LEU A 246 13.66 -8.87 5.89
N GLU A 247 14.33 -9.99 6.12
CA GLU A 247 14.40 -10.63 7.44
C GLU A 247 15.01 -9.67 8.47
N THR A 248 16.06 -8.94 8.10
CA THR A 248 16.69 -7.92 8.95
C THR A 248 15.73 -6.78 9.28
N LEU A 249 14.94 -6.32 8.31
CA LEU A 249 13.94 -5.28 8.55
C LEU A 249 12.84 -5.79 9.50
N VAL A 250 12.29 -6.99 9.26
CA VAL A 250 11.27 -7.59 10.13
C VAL A 250 11.83 -7.75 11.55
N ALA A 251 13.04 -8.30 11.71
CA ALA A 251 13.69 -8.45 12.99
C ALA A 251 13.91 -7.10 13.71
N ALA A 252 14.22 -6.03 12.98
CA ALA A 252 14.33 -4.69 13.54
C ALA A 252 13.00 -4.22 14.15
N PHE A 253 11.87 -4.43 13.45
CA PHE A 253 10.54 -4.13 13.99
C PHE A 253 10.17 -5.00 15.19
N GLU A 254 10.49 -6.30 15.18
CA GLU A 254 10.21 -7.21 16.29
C GLU A 254 10.98 -6.84 17.57
N THR A 255 12.22 -6.38 17.42
CA THR A 255 13.13 -6.17 18.56
C THR A 255 13.17 -4.73 19.05
N SER A 256 12.88 -3.76 18.17
CA SER A 256 13.17 -2.35 18.42
C SER A 256 11.99 -1.41 18.18
N ALA A 257 10.82 -1.91 17.77
CA ALA A 257 9.62 -1.07 17.65
C ALA A 257 9.31 -0.40 19.01
N PRO A 258 9.17 0.93 19.06
CA PRO A 258 8.84 1.64 20.29
C PRO A 258 7.42 1.28 20.75
N GLU A 259 7.18 1.38 22.06
CA GLU A 259 5.85 1.15 22.63
C GLU A 259 4.80 2.04 21.95
N GLY A 260 3.65 1.44 21.62
CA GLY A 260 2.55 2.10 20.94
C GLY A 260 2.61 2.08 19.41
N LEU A 261 3.80 1.93 18.80
CA LEU A 261 3.90 1.72 17.34
C LEU A 261 3.13 0.45 16.95
N LYS A 262 2.19 0.56 16.02
CA LYS A 262 1.54 -0.61 15.41
C LYS A 262 2.19 -0.94 14.08
N TRP A 263 2.54 -2.20 13.87
CA TRP A 263 3.14 -2.61 12.62
C TRP A 263 2.67 -4.00 12.18
N ALA A 264 2.59 -4.18 10.87
CA ALA A 264 2.18 -5.41 10.21
C ALA A 264 3.11 -5.70 9.03
N PHE A 265 3.56 -6.95 8.97
CA PHE A 265 4.22 -7.53 7.81
C PHE A 265 3.37 -8.67 7.25
N VAL A 266 3.16 -8.66 5.93
CA VAL A 266 2.51 -9.74 5.20
C VAL A 266 3.43 -10.23 4.10
N ASP A 267 3.84 -11.49 4.18
CA ASP A 267 4.57 -12.16 3.10
C ASP A 267 3.57 -12.69 2.06
N ARG A 268 3.73 -12.23 0.81
CA ARG A 268 2.95 -12.64 -0.37
C ARG A 268 3.83 -13.38 -1.38
N SER A 269 5.09 -13.67 -1.07
CA SER A 269 6.07 -14.25 -2.00
C SER A 269 5.80 -15.69 -2.45
N SER A 270 4.76 -16.33 -1.92
CA SER A 270 4.25 -17.62 -2.43
C SER A 270 3.09 -17.47 -3.41
N GLU A 271 2.51 -16.27 -3.54
CA GLU A 271 1.25 -16.02 -4.25
C GLU A 271 1.36 -14.91 -5.29
N GLU A 272 2.25 -13.94 -5.08
CA GLU A 272 2.42 -12.74 -5.89
C GLU A 272 3.89 -12.54 -6.26
N GLU A 273 4.14 -11.82 -7.35
CA GLU A 273 5.47 -11.36 -7.76
C GLU A 273 5.57 -9.84 -7.64
N HIS A 274 6.79 -9.27 -7.67
CA HIS A 274 7.01 -7.81 -7.55
C HIS A 274 6.03 -6.95 -8.35
N ARG A 275 5.74 -7.34 -9.61
CA ARG A 275 4.91 -6.55 -10.54
C ARG A 275 3.41 -6.66 -10.27
N THR A 276 2.96 -7.64 -9.50
CA THR A 276 1.53 -7.87 -9.20
C THR A 276 1.12 -7.33 -7.83
N MET A 277 2.09 -6.90 -7.02
CA MET A 277 1.87 -6.46 -5.64
C MET A 277 1.03 -5.20 -5.45
N ALA A 278 0.92 -4.33 -6.45
CA ALA A 278 0.29 -3.01 -6.28
C ALA A 278 -1.17 -3.14 -5.78
N LEU A 279 -2.04 -3.80 -6.54
CA LEU A 279 -3.46 -3.93 -6.19
C LEU A 279 -3.68 -4.80 -4.94
N THR A 280 -3.11 -6.00 -4.92
CA THR A 280 -3.27 -6.94 -3.79
C THR A 280 -2.71 -6.35 -2.49
N GLY A 281 -1.51 -5.76 -2.55
CA GLY A 281 -0.85 -5.17 -1.39
C GLY A 281 -1.59 -3.95 -0.84
N TRP A 282 -2.10 -3.06 -1.70
CA TRP A 282 -2.93 -1.95 -1.22
C TRP A 282 -4.24 -2.44 -0.61
N LEU A 283 -4.92 -3.36 -1.27
CA LEU A 283 -6.19 -3.90 -0.77
C LEU A 283 -6.02 -4.50 0.63
N ASP A 284 -4.96 -5.28 0.85
CA ASP A 284 -4.61 -5.82 2.15
C ASP A 284 -4.29 -4.74 3.17
N ALA A 285 -3.44 -3.78 2.79
CA ALA A 285 -3.03 -2.70 3.69
C ALA A 285 -4.25 -1.89 4.15
N PHE A 286 -5.16 -1.53 3.25
CA PHE A 286 -6.37 -0.79 3.60
C PHE A 286 -7.35 -1.62 4.41
N ARG A 287 -7.50 -2.91 4.10
CA ARG A 287 -8.24 -3.85 4.94
C ARG A 287 -7.54 -4.16 6.26
N THR A 288 -6.28 -3.81 6.45
CA THR A 288 -5.59 -3.97 7.74
C THR A 288 -5.74 -2.69 8.57
N LEU A 289 -5.56 -1.52 7.95
CA LEU A 289 -5.44 -0.25 8.66
C LEU A 289 -6.74 0.56 8.72
N TYR A 290 -7.74 0.26 7.90
CA TYR A 290 -8.93 1.10 7.73
C TYR A 290 -10.23 0.30 7.70
N LEU A 291 -10.29 -0.90 8.28
CA LEU A 291 -11.54 -1.68 8.33
C LEU A 291 -12.71 -0.85 8.80
N THR A 292 -13.84 -1.01 8.13
CA THR A 292 -15.11 -0.45 8.55
C THR A 292 -16.12 -1.57 8.68
N PRO A 293 -16.95 -1.56 9.72
CA PRO A 293 -17.97 -2.57 9.87
C PRO A 293 -19.09 -2.35 8.86
N SER A 294 -19.66 -3.45 8.39
CA SER A 294 -20.79 -3.47 7.46
C SER A 294 -21.82 -4.50 7.88
N ARG A 295 -23.08 -4.26 7.51
CA ARG A 295 -24.17 -5.15 7.86
C ARG A 295 -24.23 -6.31 6.88
N SER A 296 -24.29 -7.53 7.40
CA SER A 296 -24.22 -8.75 6.60
C SER A 296 -25.59 -9.20 6.09
N GLY A 297 -25.59 -9.75 4.88
CA GLY A 297 -26.78 -10.33 4.24
C GLY A 297 -27.48 -9.34 3.31
N ASN A 298 -28.19 -9.88 2.31
CA ASN A 298 -29.03 -9.07 1.43
C ASN A 298 -30.41 -8.91 2.07
N PRO A 299 -30.93 -7.69 2.29
CA PRO A 299 -32.30 -7.53 2.76
C PRO A 299 -33.35 -7.84 1.68
N LEU A 300 -32.95 -7.92 0.41
CA LEU A 300 -33.85 -8.20 -0.71
C LEU A 300 -34.18 -9.68 -0.75
N SER A 301 -35.45 -10.01 -0.48
CA SER A 301 -35.94 -11.38 -0.53
C SER A 301 -35.79 -12.02 -1.92
N LEU A 302 -35.70 -11.21 -2.97
CA LEU A 302 -35.42 -11.62 -4.35
C LEU A 302 -34.08 -12.35 -4.54
N ALA A 303 -33.16 -12.21 -3.59
CA ALA A 303 -31.85 -12.86 -3.63
C ALA A 303 -31.84 -14.26 -2.97
N TYR A 304 -32.99 -14.76 -2.52
CA TYR A 304 -33.11 -16.02 -1.79
C TYR A 304 -34.06 -16.99 -2.49
N ASP A 305 -33.83 -18.29 -2.24
CA ASP A 305 -34.71 -19.35 -2.67
C ASP A 305 -36.14 -19.10 -2.15
N ASP A 306 -37.13 -19.39 -3.00
CA ASP A 306 -38.56 -19.13 -2.78
C ASP A 306 -38.91 -17.66 -2.49
N PHE A 307 -37.99 -16.73 -2.75
CA PHE A 307 -38.13 -15.29 -2.50
C PHE A 307 -38.36 -14.96 -1.01
N VAL A 308 -37.82 -15.77 -0.10
CA VAL A 308 -37.93 -15.59 1.36
C VAL A 308 -36.56 -15.37 1.98
N ALA A 309 -36.33 -14.16 2.50
CA ALA A 309 -35.12 -13.86 3.25
C ALA A 309 -35.07 -14.62 4.59
N PRO A 310 -33.86 -15.00 5.09
CA PRO A 310 -33.74 -15.63 6.40
C PRO A 310 -34.33 -14.78 7.51
N THR A 311 -34.86 -15.43 8.54
CA THR A 311 -35.31 -14.69 9.73
C THR A 311 -34.10 -14.23 10.55
N TYR A 312 -34.15 -13.00 11.07
CA TYR A 312 -33.12 -12.51 11.97
C TYR A 312 -33.09 -13.32 13.27
N SER A 313 -31.90 -13.72 13.70
CA SER A 313 -31.67 -14.29 15.03
C SER A 313 -31.98 -13.26 16.13
N ALA A 314 -32.03 -13.70 17.39
CA ALA A 314 -32.19 -12.79 18.53
C ALA A 314 -31.02 -11.80 18.63
N GLU A 315 -29.80 -12.25 18.37
CA GLU A 315 -28.58 -11.45 18.34
C GLU A 315 -28.61 -10.43 17.20
N ALA A 316 -29.08 -10.82 16.01
CA ALA A 316 -29.22 -9.91 14.89
C ALA A 316 -30.26 -8.81 15.17
N ARG A 317 -31.38 -9.15 15.82
CA ARG A 317 -32.39 -8.16 16.25
C ARG A 317 -31.82 -7.20 17.29
N ALA A 318 -31.17 -7.71 18.34
CA ALA A 318 -30.51 -6.85 19.33
C ALA A 318 -29.46 -5.92 18.68
N ASN A 319 -28.72 -6.41 17.69
CA ASN A 319 -27.73 -5.63 16.95
C ASN A 319 -28.37 -4.55 16.04
N LEU A 320 -29.54 -4.82 15.47
CA LEU A 320 -30.33 -3.84 14.71
C LEU A 320 -30.92 -2.76 15.63
N ASP A 321 -31.46 -3.18 16.78
CA ASP A 321 -32.04 -2.27 17.78
C ASP A 321 -30.99 -1.34 18.41
N ALA A 322 -29.72 -1.77 18.45
CA ALA A 322 -28.60 -0.94 18.89
C ALA A 322 -28.21 0.19 17.92
N GLY A 323 -28.83 0.25 16.73
CA GLY A 323 -28.74 1.36 15.78
C GLY A 323 -27.88 1.08 14.53
N PRO A 324 -27.36 2.16 13.89
CA PRO A 324 -26.52 2.04 12.70
C PRO A 324 -25.28 1.19 12.95
N CYS A 325 -24.84 0.43 11.94
CA CYS A 325 -23.63 -0.39 12.04
C CYS A 325 -22.40 0.51 12.24
N ARG A 326 -21.67 0.24 13.32
CA ARG A 326 -20.49 0.99 13.79
C ARG A 326 -19.65 0.09 14.70
N ASP A 327 -18.40 0.46 14.93
CA ASP A 327 -17.43 -0.37 15.65
C ASP A 327 -17.95 -0.83 17.02
N ALA A 328 -18.61 0.07 17.75
CA ALA A 328 -19.15 -0.19 19.09
C ALA A 328 -20.16 -1.36 19.17
N ILE A 329 -20.77 -1.74 18.04
CA ILE A 329 -21.74 -2.86 17.97
C ILE A 329 -21.31 -3.94 16.97
N ALA A 330 -20.14 -3.80 16.34
CA ALA A 330 -19.67 -4.75 15.35
C ALA A 330 -19.16 -6.02 16.03
N THR A 331 -19.41 -7.17 15.41
CA THR A 331 -18.74 -8.44 15.77
C THR A 331 -17.69 -8.73 14.71
N ALA A 332 -16.44 -8.93 15.12
CA ALA A 332 -15.39 -9.28 14.19
C ALA A 332 -15.46 -10.77 13.81
N VAL A 333 -15.36 -11.07 12.52
CA VAL A 333 -15.57 -12.42 11.96
C VAL A 333 -14.74 -12.61 10.70
N THR A 334 -14.17 -13.80 10.50
CA THR A 334 -13.49 -14.14 9.24
C THR A 334 -14.50 -14.47 8.14
N PHE A 335 -14.04 -14.45 6.89
CA PHE A 335 -14.85 -14.96 5.78
C PHE A 335 -15.22 -16.44 5.97
N GLU A 336 -14.31 -17.26 6.47
CA GLU A 336 -14.55 -18.68 6.74
C GLU A 336 -15.63 -18.90 7.82
N GLU A 337 -15.51 -18.21 8.96
CA GLU A 337 -16.48 -18.25 10.06
C GLU A 337 -17.87 -17.84 9.56
N LYS A 338 -17.95 -16.72 8.82
CA LYS A 338 -19.23 -16.24 8.26
C LYS A 338 -19.81 -17.22 7.24
N ASN A 339 -18.99 -17.72 6.31
CA ASN A 339 -19.45 -18.53 5.19
C ASN A 339 -19.84 -19.96 5.61
N SER A 340 -19.29 -20.47 6.72
CA SER A 340 -19.71 -21.76 7.28
C SER A 340 -21.10 -21.72 7.94
N ALA A 341 -21.60 -20.54 8.33
CA ALA A 341 -22.89 -20.37 9.00
C ALA A 341 -23.61 -19.05 8.59
N PRO A 342 -23.95 -18.85 7.31
CA PRO A 342 -24.42 -17.54 6.80
C PRO A 342 -25.70 -17.03 7.48
N ALA A 343 -26.61 -17.94 7.85
CA ALA A 343 -27.85 -17.58 8.54
C ALA A 343 -27.60 -17.03 9.97
N ALA A 344 -26.57 -17.51 10.67
CA ALA A 344 -26.21 -17.02 12.02
C ALA A 344 -25.67 -15.59 12.00
N TYR A 345 -25.20 -15.12 10.85
CA TYR A 345 -24.66 -13.79 10.64
C TYR A 345 -25.58 -12.86 9.85
N TYR A 346 -26.75 -13.33 9.43
CA TYR A 346 -27.71 -12.54 8.68
C TYR A 346 -28.21 -11.35 9.50
N GLY A 347 -28.07 -10.13 8.97
CA GLY A 347 -28.48 -8.89 9.61
C GLY A 347 -27.53 -8.34 10.67
N ARG A 348 -26.47 -9.06 11.05
CA ARG A 348 -25.50 -8.60 12.05
C ARG A 348 -24.57 -7.52 11.47
N CYS A 349 -24.19 -6.56 12.30
CA CYS A 349 -23.10 -5.62 12.01
C CYS A 349 -21.78 -6.35 12.24
N LEU A 350 -21.01 -6.56 11.17
CA LEU A 350 -19.80 -7.35 11.19
C LEU A 350 -18.61 -6.48 10.82
N LEU A 351 -17.51 -6.71 11.51
CA LEU A 351 -16.20 -6.26 11.06
C LEU A 351 -15.53 -7.45 10.39
N MET A 352 -15.54 -7.47 9.06
CA MET A 352 -14.98 -8.59 8.30
C MET A 352 -13.45 -8.57 8.42
N LYS A 353 -12.88 -9.57 9.11
CA LYS A 353 -11.42 -9.72 9.23
C LYS A 353 -10.83 -9.92 7.82
N PRO A 354 -9.65 -9.33 7.53
CA PRO A 354 -8.95 -9.60 6.29
C PRO A 354 -8.78 -11.10 6.10
N GLY A 355 -8.95 -11.58 4.87
CA GLY A 355 -8.67 -12.98 4.56
C GLY A 355 -7.20 -13.34 4.76
N GLN A 356 -6.31 -12.35 4.70
CA GLN A 356 -4.87 -12.54 4.81
C GLN A 356 -4.40 -12.53 6.26
N LYS A 357 -3.66 -13.57 6.64
CA LYS A 357 -3.02 -13.67 7.95
C LYS A 357 -1.73 -12.83 7.94
N LEU A 358 -1.49 -12.08 9.01
CA LEU A 358 -0.21 -11.40 9.21
C LEU A 358 0.92 -12.42 9.38
N THR A 359 2.06 -12.19 8.71
CA THR A 359 3.26 -13.00 8.86
C THR A 359 4.00 -12.61 10.15
N ALA A 360 4.10 -11.30 10.41
CA ALA A 360 4.62 -10.74 11.65
C ALA A 360 3.93 -9.40 11.95
N GLY A 361 3.99 -8.95 13.20
CA GLY A 361 3.39 -7.68 13.61
C GLY A 361 2.82 -7.72 15.01
N ASN A 362 2.39 -6.55 15.49
CA ASN A 362 1.84 -6.36 16.83
C ASN A 362 0.46 -5.69 16.82
N PHE A 363 -0.21 -5.70 15.67
CA PHE A 363 -1.65 -5.49 15.66
C PHE A 363 -2.28 -6.63 16.44
N ALA A 364 -2.82 -6.34 17.62
CA ALA A 364 -3.72 -7.30 18.24
C ALA A 364 -4.85 -7.55 17.24
N LEU A 365 -5.34 -8.79 17.21
CA LEU A 365 -6.67 -9.06 16.68
C LEU A 365 -7.60 -7.96 17.23
N GLY A 366 -7.54 -7.71 18.55
CA GLY A 366 -8.17 -6.60 19.27
C GLY A 366 -8.29 -5.25 18.54
N GLU A 367 -7.21 -4.84 17.89
CA GLU A 367 -6.96 -3.48 17.39
C GLU A 367 -7.08 -3.38 15.87
N LEU A 368 -7.21 -4.53 15.19
CA LEU A 368 -7.90 -4.66 13.91
C LEU A 368 -9.43 -4.67 14.10
N GLY A 369 -9.90 -4.36 15.33
CA GLY A 369 -11.28 -4.32 15.79
C GLY A 369 -11.81 -5.64 16.36
N LEU A 370 -10.96 -6.47 16.97
CA LEU A 370 -11.39 -7.66 17.72
C LEU A 370 -11.46 -7.40 19.23
N ARG A 371 -11.80 -8.42 20.02
CA ARG A 371 -11.50 -8.51 21.45
C ARG A 371 -10.60 -9.72 21.61
N ASP A 372 -9.69 -9.68 22.58
CA ASP A 372 -8.99 -10.87 23.05
C ASP A 372 -9.94 -11.63 23.97
N ASP A 373 -10.47 -12.75 23.50
CA ASP A 373 -11.18 -13.72 24.33
C ASP A 373 -10.48 -15.08 24.24
N GLN A 374 -9.31 -15.14 24.86
CA GLN A 374 -8.68 -16.37 25.35
C GLN A 374 -7.98 -16.09 26.69
N GLU A 375 -8.73 -15.65 27.71
CA GLU A 375 -8.43 -16.12 29.07
C GLU A 375 -9.43 -17.24 29.38
N ALA A 376 -8.92 -18.47 29.30
CA ALA A 376 -9.57 -19.64 29.81
C ALA A 376 -9.84 -19.44 31.31
N VAL A 377 -11.10 -19.22 31.66
CA VAL A 377 -11.60 -19.52 33.00
C VAL A 377 -11.69 -21.04 33.08
N HIS A 378 -10.63 -21.66 33.57
CA HIS A 378 -10.72 -22.97 34.20
C HIS A 378 -11.20 -22.76 35.65
N GLU A 379 -12.44 -23.21 35.93
CA GLU A 379 -12.79 -23.73 37.26
C GLU A 379 -12.11 -25.10 37.49
#